data_AF-A0A1V2ZGF5-F1
#
_entry.id   AF-A0A1V2ZGF5-F1
#
_cell.length_a   1.000
_cell.length_b   1.000
_cell.length_c   1.000
_cell.angle_alpha   90.00
_cell.angle_beta   90.00
_cell.angle_gamma   90.00
#
_symmetry.space_group_name_H-M   'P 1'
#
loop_
_entity.id
_entity.type
_entity.pdbx_description
1 polymer ?
#
loop_
_entity_poly.entity_id
_entity_poly.type
_entity_poly.pdbx_seq_one_letter_code
_entity_poly.pdbx_strand_id
1 'polypeptide(L)'
;MDRTSEISNLPISVAVDLGHLLVASISERLGIRIVFIKGPVANHHRLRRARQASDVDVMVEPDRADELIDALSEYGWSPRPASLASQKFVTHSVALIQPDWPCDIDVHLSYPGLLDPQAFEGLWERRDTLEVEGGRVPVADFVTSVLIAALHSLRTPFDVRGAAEYRTLLERWKAVETEALRGELRTLATASGASWTIQPFFAEIGIDAGVAAPPPPGYGEWLRNQRQRNRAAAWLSLLKASAWSERPVVLKRALFPARHDLYLDHPAGRAGARALLRVRALRLVAAARAFPTAVQAVREEWRVSPPHPAGGDPGARTLTAQADGTPLADVESNAAARSASPSDADGEVESRGSATRVLRGHHLQDVLVVRCPTLVCIDTDERLYILHTGAKPQALVPLVLENTARTIWSLLEERSSLAELVRKAADDFGVEPYLVAPELESFFARLDGLGLVRITRM
;
A
#
# COMPACT_ATOMS: atom_id res chain seq x y z
N MET A 1 -1.58 21.53 24.41
CA MET A 1 -0.54 20.61 23.89
C MET A 1 -0.71 20.54 22.39
N ASP A 2 0.32 21.00 21.68
CA ASP A 2 0.32 21.22 20.24
C ASP A 2 0.40 19.87 19.51
N ARG A 3 -0.55 19.58 18.60
CA ARG A 3 -0.65 18.29 17.87
C ARG A 3 0.59 17.96 17.04
N THR A 4 1.50 18.91 16.87
CA THR A 4 2.73 18.85 16.08
C THR A 4 3.90 18.18 16.78
N SER A 5 3.78 17.82 18.07
CA SER A 5 4.93 17.35 18.89
C SER A 5 4.90 15.87 19.34
N GLU A 6 3.89 15.07 18.98
CA GLU A 6 3.76 13.66 19.42
C GLU A 6 3.77 12.63 18.27
N ILE A 7 4.36 12.93 17.11
CA ILE A 7 4.66 11.89 16.10
C ILE A 7 6.06 11.33 16.40
N SER A 8 6.10 10.51 17.44
CA SER A 8 7.27 9.72 17.83
C SER A 8 7.50 8.56 16.86
N ASN A 9 7.88 8.87 15.61
CA ASN A 9 8.48 7.97 14.61
C ASN A 9 7.86 6.54 14.54
N LEU A 10 6.69 6.39 13.92
CA LEU A 10 6.08 5.07 13.66
C LEU A 10 7.08 4.16 12.92
N PRO A 11 7.54 3.04 13.52
CA PRO A 11 8.50 2.16 12.86
C PRO A 11 7.90 1.55 11.60
N ILE A 12 8.69 1.46 10.52
CA ILE A 12 8.19 0.97 9.22
C ILE A 12 7.64 -0.47 9.28
N SER A 13 8.17 -1.37 10.12
CA SER A 13 7.58 -2.71 10.29
C SER A 13 6.18 -2.64 10.91
N VAL A 14 6.01 -1.82 11.95
CA VAL A 14 4.70 -1.60 12.59
C VAL A 14 3.73 -0.95 11.60
N ALA A 15 4.19 0.03 10.83
CA ALA A 15 3.37 0.68 9.80
C ALA A 15 2.90 -0.32 8.73
N VAL A 16 3.78 -1.19 8.25
CA VAL A 16 3.40 -2.20 7.27
C VAL A 16 2.37 -3.17 7.84
N ASP A 17 2.56 -3.69 9.04
CA ASP A 17 1.62 -4.64 9.66
C ASP A 17 0.27 -3.97 9.96
N LEU A 18 0.27 -2.75 10.51
CA LEU A 18 -0.95 -1.96 10.70
C LEU A 18 -1.64 -1.65 9.37
N GLY A 19 -0.89 -1.41 8.30
CA GLY A 19 -1.42 -1.17 6.95
C GLY A 19 -2.13 -2.41 6.39
N HIS A 20 -1.56 -3.60 6.58
CA HIS A 20 -2.22 -4.87 6.22
C HIS A 20 -3.52 -5.05 7.00
N LEU A 21 -3.50 -4.80 8.30
CA LEU A 21 -4.68 -4.94 9.17
C LEU A 21 -5.77 -3.90 8.86
N LEU A 22 -5.39 -2.66 8.53
CA LEU A 22 -6.30 -1.62 8.10
C LEU A 22 -7.02 -2.01 6.81
N VAL A 23 -6.27 -2.41 5.79
CA VAL A 23 -6.82 -2.81 4.48
C VAL A 23 -7.69 -4.06 4.64
N ALA A 24 -7.27 -5.05 5.44
CA ALA A 24 -8.06 -6.24 5.73
C ALA A 24 -9.39 -5.92 6.41
N SER A 25 -9.36 -5.10 7.46
CA SER A 25 -10.56 -4.71 8.21
C SER A 25 -11.54 -3.90 7.35
N ILE A 26 -11.06 -2.95 6.55
CA ILE A 26 -11.92 -2.19 5.63
C ILE A 26 -12.55 -3.13 4.60
N SER A 27 -11.75 -4.00 3.98
CA SER A 27 -12.21 -4.91 2.94
C SER A 27 -13.23 -5.91 3.48
N GLU A 28 -13.01 -6.46 4.67
CA GLU A 28 -13.95 -7.38 5.33
C GLU A 28 -15.32 -6.72 5.58
N ARG A 29 -15.34 -5.48 6.11
CA ARG A 29 -16.60 -4.76 6.35
C ARG A 29 -17.38 -4.45 5.08
N LEU A 30 -16.67 -4.19 3.97
CA LEU A 30 -17.28 -3.91 2.67
C LEU A 30 -17.55 -5.19 1.87
N GLY A 31 -17.13 -6.35 2.37
CA GLY A 31 -17.18 -7.62 1.64
C GLY A 31 -16.35 -7.60 0.35
N ILE A 32 -15.29 -6.80 0.29
CA ILE A 32 -14.37 -6.72 -0.86
C ILE A 32 -13.31 -7.82 -0.72
N ARG A 33 -13.10 -8.58 -1.79
CA ARG A 33 -12.11 -9.66 -1.79
C ARG A 33 -10.71 -9.11 -2.05
N ILE A 34 -9.77 -9.49 -1.18
CA ILE A 34 -8.37 -9.07 -1.25
C ILE A 34 -7.41 -10.22 -0.97
N VAL A 35 -6.22 -10.18 -1.56
CA VAL A 35 -5.12 -11.10 -1.27
C VAL A 35 -3.82 -10.31 -1.17
N PHE A 36 -3.20 -10.30 0.02
CA PHE A 36 -1.88 -9.68 0.15
C PHE A 36 -0.83 -10.53 -0.55
N ILE A 37 0.09 -9.84 -1.23
CA ILE A 37 1.19 -10.44 -1.99
C ILE A 37 2.52 -9.81 -1.59
N LYS A 38 3.64 -10.39 -2.02
CA LYS A 38 4.99 -9.86 -1.78
C LYS A 38 5.25 -9.51 -0.31
N GLY A 39 5.99 -8.43 -0.03
CA GLY A 39 6.15 -7.87 1.32
C GLY A 39 6.40 -8.93 2.42
N PRO A 40 5.63 -8.89 3.53
CA PRO A 40 5.65 -9.91 4.59
C PRO A 40 5.34 -11.34 4.10
N VAL A 41 4.46 -11.51 3.11
CA VAL A 41 4.09 -12.83 2.55
C VAL A 41 5.29 -13.55 1.93
N ALA A 42 6.15 -12.82 1.22
CA ALA A 42 7.39 -13.38 0.66
C ALA A 42 8.42 -13.75 1.74
N ASN A 43 8.44 -13.05 2.88
CA ASN A 43 9.26 -13.42 4.03
C ASN A 43 8.71 -14.69 4.70
N HIS A 44 7.40 -14.77 4.90
CA HIS A 44 6.71 -15.91 5.49
C HIS A 44 7.03 -17.21 4.73
N HIS A 45 6.93 -17.18 3.40
CA HIS A 45 7.24 -18.32 2.53
C HIS A 45 8.76 -18.54 2.29
N ARG A 46 9.60 -17.64 2.81
CA ARG A 46 11.07 -17.65 2.66
C ARG A 46 11.54 -17.61 1.19
N LEU A 47 10.80 -16.88 0.33
CA LEU A 47 11.09 -16.79 -1.10
C LEU A 47 12.20 -15.79 -1.44
N ARG A 48 12.63 -15.01 -0.44
CA ARG A 48 13.73 -14.06 -0.51
C ARG A 48 14.42 -13.99 0.84
N ARG A 49 15.63 -13.40 0.88
CA ARG A 49 16.28 -13.09 2.17
C ARG A 49 15.35 -12.19 2.99
N ALA A 50 15.26 -12.50 4.28
CA ALA A 50 14.44 -11.73 5.21
C ALA A 50 14.92 -10.27 5.20
N ARG A 51 13.96 -9.37 4.95
CA ARG A 51 14.15 -7.92 5.07
C ARG A 51 12.80 -7.29 5.40
N GLN A 52 12.88 -6.09 5.96
CA GLN A 52 11.73 -5.24 6.16
C GLN A 52 11.08 -4.93 4.81
N ALA A 53 9.75 -5.07 4.77
CA ALA A 53 8.94 -4.52 3.69
C ALA A 53 8.81 -3.01 3.87
N SER A 54 8.57 -2.29 2.77
CA SER A 54 8.45 -0.83 2.74
C SER A 54 7.02 -0.38 2.40
N ASP A 55 6.18 -1.34 2.05
CA ASP A 55 5.00 -1.20 1.23
C ASP A 55 4.05 -2.37 1.55
N VAL A 56 2.76 -2.07 1.48
CA VAL A 56 1.67 -3.04 1.58
C VAL A 56 1.19 -3.34 0.16
N ASP A 57 1.54 -4.49 -0.40
CA ASP A 57 1.05 -4.92 -1.71
C ASP A 57 -0.21 -5.77 -1.55
N VAL A 58 -1.33 -5.32 -2.10
CA VAL A 58 -2.61 -6.04 -2.06
C VAL A 58 -3.18 -6.23 -3.46
N MET A 59 -3.53 -7.46 -3.83
CA MET A 59 -4.40 -7.72 -4.98
C MET A 59 -5.85 -7.58 -4.55
N VAL A 60 -6.66 -6.87 -5.32
CA VAL A 60 -8.10 -6.68 -5.07
C VAL A 60 -8.90 -7.23 -6.24
N GLU A 61 -10.14 -7.64 -5.99
CA GLU A 61 -11.05 -7.98 -7.09
C GLU A 61 -11.22 -6.78 -8.04
N PRO A 62 -10.96 -6.94 -9.35
CA PRO A 62 -10.76 -5.78 -10.24
C PRO A 62 -11.94 -4.80 -10.30
N ASP A 63 -13.16 -5.32 -10.24
CA ASP A 63 -14.39 -4.53 -10.39
C ASP A 63 -14.70 -3.66 -9.17
N ARG A 64 -14.09 -3.94 -8.01
CA ARG A 64 -14.31 -3.20 -6.75
C ARG A 64 -13.05 -2.51 -6.22
N ALA A 65 -12.01 -2.43 -7.03
CA ALA A 65 -10.78 -1.74 -6.67
C ALA A 65 -11.01 -0.25 -6.34
N ASP A 66 -11.82 0.43 -7.16
CA ASP A 66 -12.16 1.85 -6.96
C ASP A 66 -12.91 2.04 -5.62
N GLU A 67 -13.81 1.13 -5.27
CA GLU A 67 -14.53 1.15 -3.98
C GLU A 67 -13.58 1.01 -2.78
N LEU A 68 -12.57 0.13 -2.87
CA LEU A 68 -11.55 0.00 -1.83
C LEU A 68 -10.66 1.26 -1.73
N ILE A 69 -10.29 1.86 -2.86
CA ILE A 69 -9.48 3.09 -2.89
C ILE A 69 -10.27 4.27 -2.30
N ASP A 70 -11.54 4.42 -2.65
CA ASP A 70 -12.42 5.44 -2.10
C ASP A 70 -12.59 5.25 -0.58
N ALA A 71 -12.81 4.02 -0.15
CA ALA A 71 -12.87 3.69 1.27
C ALA A 71 -11.56 4.05 1.98
N LEU A 72 -10.40 3.65 1.47
CA LEU A 72 -9.09 4.03 2.03
C LEU A 72 -8.86 5.55 2.02
N SER A 73 -9.47 6.27 1.06
CA SER A 73 -9.39 7.73 1.00
C SER A 73 -10.15 8.41 2.15
N GLU A 74 -11.22 7.80 2.64
CA GLU A 74 -11.82 8.20 3.91
C GLU A 74 -10.84 8.03 5.07
N TYR A 75 -9.84 7.15 4.96
CA TYR A 75 -8.79 6.98 5.95
C TYR A 75 -7.54 7.84 5.66
N GLY A 76 -7.69 8.92 4.89
CA GLY A 76 -6.61 9.89 4.63
C GLY A 76 -5.52 9.38 3.68
N TRP A 77 -5.64 8.16 3.17
CA TRP A 77 -4.81 7.67 2.08
C TRP A 77 -5.21 8.39 0.79
N SER A 78 -4.25 8.66 -0.08
CA SER A 78 -4.55 9.32 -1.35
C SER A 78 -3.67 8.75 -2.46
N PRO A 79 -4.18 8.68 -3.70
CA PRO A 79 -3.36 8.28 -4.83
C PRO A 79 -2.07 9.10 -4.91
N ARG A 80 -0.94 8.41 -4.95
CA ARG A 80 0.37 9.02 -5.12
C ARG A 80 0.36 9.84 -6.41
N PRO A 81 0.76 11.13 -6.36
CA PRO A 81 0.87 11.94 -7.56
C PRO A 81 1.76 11.26 -8.60
N ALA A 82 1.18 10.93 -9.75
CA ALA A 82 1.83 10.18 -10.81
C ALA A 82 2.01 11.07 -12.05
N SER A 83 3.19 11.01 -12.68
CA SER A 83 3.40 11.67 -13.98
C SER A 83 2.49 11.07 -15.05
N LEU A 84 2.20 11.82 -16.12
CA LEU A 84 1.38 11.32 -17.23
C LEU A 84 1.91 9.98 -17.79
N ALA A 85 3.24 9.81 -17.83
CA ALA A 85 3.85 8.56 -18.27
C ALA A 85 3.54 7.41 -17.30
N SER A 86 3.52 7.67 -15.98
CA SER A 86 3.15 6.66 -14.99
C SER A 86 1.67 6.31 -15.14
N GLN A 87 0.78 7.31 -15.23
CA GLN A 87 -0.66 7.09 -15.42
C GLN A 87 -0.99 6.28 -16.68
N LYS A 88 -0.22 6.48 -17.76
CA LYS A 88 -0.46 5.78 -19.04
C LYS A 88 0.12 4.37 -19.11
N PHE A 89 1.16 4.05 -18.35
CA PHE A 89 1.92 2.81 -18.53
C PHE A 89 2.01 1.95 -17.26
N VAL A 90 1.56 2.46 -16.12
CA VAL A 90 1.41 1.71 -14.87
C VAL A 90 -0.09 1.65 -14.58
N THR A 91 -0.75 0.67 -15.19
CA THR A 91 -2.21 0.48 -15.11
C THR A 91 -2.59 -0.69 -14.21
N HIS A 92 -1.62 -1.43 -13.69
CA HIS A 92 -1.84 -2.64 -12.90
C HIS A 92 -2.06 -2.36 -11.40
N SER A 93 -1.62 -1.20 -10.91
CA SER A 93 -1.79 -0.82 -9.51
C SER A 93 -1.94 0.68 -9.31
N VAL A 94 -2.53 1.04 -8.18
CA VAL A 94 -2.60 2.40 -7.64
C VAL A 94 -1.84 2.43 -6.32
N ALA A 95 -0.75 3.19 -6.29
CA ALA A 95 0.01 3.44 -5.06
C ALA A 95 -0.71 4.54 -4.26
N LEU A 96 -0.99 4.27 -2.99
CA LEU A 96 -1.62 5.20 -2.05
C LEU A 96 -0.61 5.64 -0.99
N ILE A 97 -0.64 6.92 -0.65
CA ILE A 97 0.22 7.54 0.36
C ILE A 97 -0.60 8.22 1.44
N GLN A 98 -0.05 8.26 2.64
CA GLN A 98 -0.55 9.06 3.75
C GLN A 98 0.67 9.78 4.39
N PRO A 99 0.66 11.11 4.61
CA PRO A 99 1.84 11.88 5.03
C PRO A 99 2.50 11.50 6.37
N ASP A 100 1.70 11.01 7.32
CA ASP A 100 2.10 10.58 8.67
C ASP A 100 2.51 9.10 8.73
N TRP A 101 2.41 8.36 7.61
CA TRP A 101 2.79 6.96 7.52
C TRP A 101 4.09 6.80 6.71
N PRO A 102 5.03 5.95 7.18
CA PRO A 102 6.31 5.74 6.50
C PRO A 102 6.22 4.72 5.35
N CYS A 103 5.06 4.10 5.12
CA CYS A 103 4.82 3.12 4.06
C CYS A 103 3.72 3.54 3.09
N ASP A 104 3.75 2.96 1.89
CA ASP A 104 2.69 3.08 0.89
C ASP A 104 1.77 1.84 0.93
N ILE A 105 0.56 1.99 0.38
CA ILE A 105 -0.33 0.86 0.04
C ILE A 105 -0.43 0.78 -1.48
N ASP A 106 0.06 -0.30 -2.06
CA ASP A 106 -0.09 -0.60 -3.49
C ASP A 106 -1.30 -1.50 -3.71
N VAL A 107 -2.38 -0.93 -4.25
CA VAL A 107 -3.61 -1.66 -4.62
C VAL A 107 -3.49 -2.15 -6.06
N HIS A 108 -3.32 -3.45 -6.26
CA HIS A 108 -3.16 -4.11 -7.56
C HIS A 108 -4.50 -4.63 -8.08
N LEU A 109 -4.93 -4.12 -9.24
CA LEU A 109 -6.13 -4.56 -9.97
C LEU A 109 -5.79 -5.71 -10.93
N SER A 110 -4.52 -5.81 -11.30
CA SER A 110 -3.95 -6.91 -12.07
C SER A 110 -2.49 -7.04 -11.68
N TYR A 111 -1.84 -8.15 -12.06
CA TYR A 111 -0.42 -8.31 -11.81
C TYR A 111 0.34 -8.56 -13.12
N PRO A 112 1.40 -7.78 -13.42
CA PRO A 112 2.13 -7.97 -14.67
C PRO A 112 2.66 -9.39 -14.83
N GLY A 113 2.29 -10.01 -15.94
CA GLY A 113 2.62 -11.39 -16.24
C GLY A 113 1.46 -12.37 -15.99
N LEU A 114 0.44 -12.00 -15.22
CA LEU A 114 -0.86 -12.66 -15.21
C LEU A 114 -1.69 -12.03 -16.33
N LEU A 115 -1.91 -12.77 -17.41
CA LEU A 115 -2.52 -12.23 -18.63
C LEU A 115 -4.01 -12.52 -18.75
N ASP A 116 -4.54 -13.40 -17.90
CA ASP A 116 -5.96 -13.66 -17.83
C ASP A 116 -6.66 -12.56 -16.99
N PRO A 117 -7.70 -11.88 -17.50
CA PRO A 117 -8.47 -10.91 -16.73
C PRO A 117 -9.14 -11.49 -15.47
N GLN A 118 -9.39 -12.80 -15.44
CA GLN A 118 -9.98 -13.53 -14.32
C GLN A 118 -8.93 -14.15 -13.39
N ALA A 119 -7.64 -13.83 -13.56
CA ALA A 119 -6.56 -14.40 -12.74
C ALA A 119 -6.80 -14.23 -11.23
N PHE A 120 -7.45 -13.15 -10.81
CA PHE A 120 -7.77 -12.91 -9.40
C PHE A 120 -8.58 -14.04 -8.77
N GLU A 121 -9.54 -14.64 -9.48
CA GLU A 121 -10.40 -15.70 -8.95
C GLU A 121 -9.57 -16.92 -8.50
N GLY A 122 -8.64 -17.36 -9.34
CA GLY A 122 -7.74 -18.47 -9.00
C GLY A 122 -6.81 -18.15 -7.82
N LEU A 123 -6.41 -16.89 -7.66
CA LEU A 123 -5.62 -16.43 -6.51
C LEU A 123 -6.46 -16.42 -5.22
N TRP A 124 -7.71 -15.95 -5.32
CA TRP A 124 -8.63 -15.84 -4.18
C TRP A 124 -9.07 -17.20 -3.64
N GLU A 125 -9.38 -18.15 -4.52
CA GLU A 125 -9.75 -19.52 -4.15
C GLU A 125 -8.63 -20.25 -3.41
N ARG A 126 -7.38 -19.95 -3.75
CA ARG A 126 -6.19 -20.57 -3.17
C ARG A 126 -5.58 -19.83 -1.98
N ARG A 127 -6.11 -18.66 -1.61
CA ARG A 127 -5.50 -17.82 -0.56
C ARG A 127 -5.29 -18.59 0.75
N ASP A 128 -4.26 -18.21 1.47
CA ASP A 128 -3.96 -18.67 2.82
C ASP A 128 -4.25 -17.54 3.82
N THR A 129 -4.02 -17.79 5.11
CA THR A 129 -4.13 -16.79 6.18
C THR A 129 -2.80 -16.65 6.90
N LEU A 130 -2.28 -15.42 6.97
CA LEU A 130 -1.08 -15.09 7.73
C LEU A 130 -1.46 -14.43 9.05
N GLU A 131 -0.85 -14.89 10.14
CA GLU A 131 -0.81 -14.16 11.40
C GLU A 131 0.26 -13.06 11.30
N VAL A 132 -0.19 -11.82 11.42
CA VAL A 132 0.67 -10.65 11.64
C VAL A 132 0.47 -10.18 13.08
N GLU A 133 1.41 -9.40 13.60
CA GLU A 133 1.22 -8.80 14.92
C GLU A 133 -0.09 -7.99 14.91
N GLY A 134 -1.03 -8.35 15.80
CA GLY A 134 -2.32 -7.68 15.91
C GLY A 134 -3.48 -8.29 15.12
N GLY A 135 -3.29 -9.34 14.31
CA GLY A 135 -4.41 -10.03 13.68
C GLY A 135 -4.07 -11.01 12.56
N ARG A 136 -5.11 -11.40 11.82
CA ARG A 136 -5.01 -12.36 10.71
C ARG A 136 -5.38 -11.67 9.41
N VAL A 137 -4.62 -11.94 8.34
CA VAL A 137 -4.86 -11.33 7.02
C VAL A 137 -4.84 -12.37 5.89
N PRO A 138 -5.68 -12.21 4.85
CA PRO A 138 -5.69 -13.13 3.70
C PRO A 138 -4.46 -12.88 2.82
N VAL A 139 -3.66 -13.92 2.58
CA VAL A 139 -2.40 -13.82 1.81
C VAL A 139 -2.37 -14.81 0.66
N ALA A 140 -1.48 -14.60 -0.30
CA ALA A 140 -1.17 -15.61 -1.30
C ALA A 140 -0.59 -16.87 -0.64
N ASP A 141 -1.06 -18.05 -1.06
CA ASP A 141 -0.44 -19.32 -0.71
C ASP A 141 1.00 -19.41 -1.24
N PHE A 142 1.68 -20.50 -0.88
CA PHE A 142 3.07 -20.71 -1.29
C PHE A 142 3.23 -20.71 -2.82
N VAL A 143 2.38 -21.44 -3.54
CA VAL A 143 2.47 -21.61 -5.00
C VAL A 143 2.19 -20.29 -5.73
N THR A 144 1.17 -19.55 -5.30
CA THR A 144 0.89 -18.21 -5.83
C THR A 144 2.03 -17.25 -5.54
N SER A 145 2.60 -17.31 -4.33
CA SER A 145 3.73 -16.46 -3.96
C SER A 145 4.98 -16.76 -4.81
N VAL A 146 5.22 -18.03 -5.17
CA VAL A 146 6.29 -18.42 -6.11
C VAL A 146 6.04 -17.84 -7.50
N LEU A 147 4.81 -17.99 -8.04
CA LEU A 147 4.43 -17.43 -9.34
C LEU A 147 4.64 -15.91 -9.36
N ILE A 148 4.12 -15.19 -8.37
CA ILE A 148 4.25 -13.73 -8.24
C ILE A 148 5.71 -13.30 -8.11
N ALA A 149 6.53 -14.01 -7.32
CA ALA A 149 7.94 -13.71 -7.15
C ALA A 149 8.75 -13.97 -8.45
N ALA A 150 8.47 -15.07 -9.15
CA ALA A 150 9.10 -15.38 -10.44
C ALA A 150 8.78 -14.28 -11.46
N LEU A 151 7.50 -13.93 -11.61
CA LEU A 151 7.08 -12.86 -12.50
C LEU A 151 7.67 -11.50 -12.10
N HIS A 152 7.75 -11.19 -10.80
CA HIS A 152 8.39 -9.96 -10.33
C HIS A 152 9.83 -9.83 -10.84
N SER A 153 10.63 -10.88 -10.64
CA SER A 153 12.03 -10.92 -11.09
C SER A 153 12.15 -10.92 -12.62
N LEU A 154 11.31 -11.69 -13.30
CA LEU A 154 11.33 -11.79 -14.77
C LEU A 154 10.86 -10.50 -15.44
N ARG A 155 10.06 -9.66 -14.78
CA ARG A 155 9.60 -8.38 -15.30
C ARG A 155 10.75 -7.39 -15.52
N THR A 156 11.78 -7.43 -14.67
CA THR A 156 12.94 -6.53 -14.72
C THR A 156 14.25 -7.32 -14.59
N PRO A 157 14.62 -8.12 -15.59
CA PRO A 157 15.73 -9.08 -15.49
C PRO A 157 17.12 -8.42 -15.37
N PHE A 158 17.19 -7.12 -15.65
CA PHE A 158 18.40 -6.31 -15.55
C PHE A 158 18.61 -5.66 -14.17
N ASP A 159 17.66 -5.82 -13.24
CA ASP A 159 17.80 -5.34 -11.87
C ASP A 159 18.65 -6.31 -11.04
N VAL A 160 19.74 -5.79 -10.45
CA VAL A 160 20.71 -6.60 -9.68
C VAL A 160 20.04 -7.22 -8.46
N ARG A 161 19.14 -6.48 -7.80
CA ARG A 161 18.39 -6.97 -6.64
C ARG A 161 17.39 -8.04 -7.06
N GLY A 162 16.58 -7.79 -8.10
CA GLY A 162 15.65 -8.75 -8.67
C GLY A 162 16.33 -10.07 -9.08
N ALA A 163 17.54 -10.01 -9.62
CA ALA A 163 18.33 -11.19 -9.95
C ALA A 163 18.81 -11.98 -8.72
N ALA A 164 19.09 -11.31 -7.60
CA ALA A 164 19.45 -11.97 -6.34
C ALA A 164 18.24 -12.61 -5.65
N GLU A 165 17.09 -11.93 -5.67
CA GLU A 165 15.83 -12.49 -5.18
C GLU A 165 15.39 -13.69 -6.03
N TYR A 166 15.55 -13.63 -7.36
CA TYR A 166 15.28 -14.77 -8.26
C TYR A 166 16.12 -16.01 -7.96
N ARG A 167 17.42 -15.84 -7.69
CA ARG A 167 18.30 -16.95 -7.27
C ARG A 167 17.84 -17.56 -5.95
N THR A 168 17.47 -16.72 -4.98
CA THR A 168 16.95 -17.20 -3.69
C THR A 168 15.64 -17.96 -3.86
N LEU A 169 14.75 -17.48 -4.74
CA LEU A 169 13.51 -18.16 -5.10
C LEU A 169 13.78 -19.56 -5.69
N LEU A 170 14.72 -19.67 -6.63
CA LEU A 170 15.09 -20.96 -7.23
C LEU A 170 15.67 -21.93 -6.21
N GLU A 171 16.56 -21.47 -5.34
CA GLU A 171 17.11 -22.27 -4.23
C GLU A 171 16.00 -22.76 -3.30
N ARG A 172 15.09 -21.85 -2.90
CA ARG A 172 13.95 -22.19 -2.06
C ARG A 172 13.02 -23.20 -2.71
N TRP A 173 12.69 -23.02 -4.00
CA TRP A 173 11.86 -23.94 -4.75
C TRP A 173 12.49 -25.33 -4.83
N LYS A 174 13.74 -25.43 -5.27
CA LYS A 174 14.47 -26.71 -5.40
C LYS A 174 14.58 -27.47 -4.08
N ALA A 175 14.59 -26.77 -2.95
CA ALA A 175 14.65 -27.40 -1.62
C ALA A 175 13.32 -28.05 -1.19
N VAL A 176 12.18 -27.66 -1.77
CA VAL A 176 10.86 -28.11 -1.33
C VAL A 176 10.01 -28.71 -2.44
N GLU A 177 10.48 -28.68 -3.68
CA GLU A 177 9.68 -29.10 -4.83
C GLU A 177 9.27 -30.57 -4.77
N THR A 178 8.04 -30.82 -5.20
CA THR A 178 7.44 -32.14 -5.38
C THR A 178 6.66 -32.15 -6.70
N GLU A 179 6.33 -33.33 -7.22
CA GLU A 179 5.52 -33.40 -8.44
C GLU A 179 4.13 -32.75 -8.24
N ALA A 180 3.56 -32.85 -7.03
CA ALA A 180 2.31 -32.17 -6.68
C ALA A 180 2.45 -30.64 -6.79
N LEU A 181 3.48 -30.04 -6.17
CA LEU A 181 3.72 -28.59 -6.26
C LEU A 181 4.02 -28.13 -7.69
N ARG A 182 4.75 -28.93 -8.47
CA ARG A 182 5.00 -28.65 -9.90
C ARG A 182 3.69 -28.66 -10.70
N GLY A 183 2.80 -29.61 -10.42
CA GLY A 183 1.46 -29.70 -11.02
C GLY A 183 0.56 -28.52 -10.64
N GLU A 184 0.57 -28.11 -9.37
CA GLU A 184 -0.17 -26.95 -8.88
C GLU A 184 0.32 -25.65 -9.52
N LEU A 185 1.63 -25.44 -9.58
CA LEU A 185 2.21 -24.25 -10.21
C LEU A 185 1.88 -24.18 -11.71
N ARG A 186 1.91 -25.32 -12.41
CA ARG A 186 1.52 -25.40 -13.83
C ARG A 186 0.05 -25.04 -14.01
N THR A 187 -0.83 -25.63 -13.19
CA THR A 187 -2.27 -25.38 -13.22
C THR A 187 -2.57 -23.91 -12.97
N LEU A 188 -1.95 -23.32 -11.94
CA LEU A 188 -2.10 -21.91 -11.62
C LEU A 188 -1.59 -21.00 -12.74
N ALA A 189 -0.42 -21.31 -13.33
CA ALA A 189 0.11 -20.53 -14.45
C ALA A 189 -0.81 -20.57 -15.68
N THR A 190 -1.46 -21.71 -15.94
CA THR A 190 -2.46 -21.82 -17.01
C THR A 190 -3.72 -21.01 -16.68
N ALA A 191 -4.29 -21.19 -15.49
CA ALA A 191 -5.52 -20.50 -15.07
C ALA A 191 -5.39 -18.97 -14.99
N SER A 192 -4.18 -18.47 -14.73
CA SER A 192 -3.89 -17.03 -14.65
C SER A 192 -3.35 -16.42 -15.95
N GLY A 193 -3.26 -17.21 -17.03
CA GLY A 193 -2.69 -16.76 -18.31
C GLY A 193 -1.18 -16.52 -18.27
N ALA A 194 -0.50 -16.94 -17.20
CA ALA A 194 0.93 -16.74 -16.99
C ALA A 194 1.82 -17.79 -17.68
N SER A 195 1.26 -18.82 -18.33
CA SER A 195 2.06 -19.91 -18.94
C SER A 195 3.16 -19.42 -19.86
N TRP A 196 2.94 -18.32 -20.61
CA TRP A 196 3.94 -17.72 -21.49
C TRP A 196 4.98 -16.87 -20.75
N THR A 197 4.56 -16.15 -19.71
CA THR A 197 5.38 -15.14 -19.01
C THR A 197 6.33 -15.78 -18.00
N ILE A 198 5.95 -16.92 -17.42
CA ILE A 198 6.76 -17.70 -16.47
C ILE A 198 7.74 -18.68 -17.14
N GLN A 199 7.72 -18.83 -18.47
CA GLN A 199 8.54 -19.83 -19.19
C GLN A 199 10.02 -19.88 -18.77
N PRO A 200 10.75 -18.75 -18.60
CA PRO A 200 12.14 -18.80 -18.18
C PRO A 200 12.33 -19.52 -16.83
N PHE A 201 11.43 -19.30 -15.87
CA PHE A 201 11.48 -19.98 -14.58
C PHE A 201 11.17 -21.47 -14.73
N PHE A 202 10.14 -21.83 -15.52
CA PHE A 202 9.80 -23.22 -15.81
C PHE A 202 10.94 -24.01 -16.45
N ALA A 203 11.66 -23.40 -17.40
CA ALA A 203 12.84 -24.00 -18.00
C ALA A 203 13.94 -24.29 -16.95
N GLU A 204 14.17 -23.38 -16.00
CA GLU A 204 15.19 -23.54 -14.96
C GLU A 204 14.86 -24.58 -13.89
N ILE A 205 13.56 -24.81 -13.63
CA ILE A 205 13.10 -25.85 -12.71
C ILE A 205 12.74 -27.15 -13.44
N GLY A 206 12.89 -27.22 -14.76
CA GLY A 206 12.63 -28.42 -15.54
C GLY A 206 11.14 -28.80 -15.62
N ILE A 207 10.26 -27.81 -15.61
CA ILE A 207 8.84 -27.99 -15.97
C ILE A 207 8.71 -27.70 -17.47
N ASP A 208 8.38 -28.73 -18.25
CA ASP A 208 7.87 -28.52 -19.59
C ASP A 208 6.36 -28.25 -19.51
N ALA A 209 5.97 -26.99 -19.66
CA ALA A 209 4.57 -26.60 -19.61
C ALA A 209 3.93 -26.49 -21.00
N GLY A 210 4.67 -26.72 -22.10
CA GLY A 210 4.15 -26.66 -23.47
C GLY A 210 3.23 -25.47 -23.74
N VAL A 211 3.78 -24.30 -24.10
CA VAL A 211 2.94 -23.14 -24.42
C VAL A 211 2.28 -23.27 -25.80
N ALA A 212 0.94 -23.28 -25.82
CA ALA A 212 0.18 -23.31 -27.06
C ALA A 212 0.29 -21.96 -27.78
N ALA A 213 0.65 -22.00 -29.07
CA ALA A 213 0.58 -20.85 -29.96
C ALA A 213 -0.86 -20.66 -30.50
N PRO A 214 -1.29 -19.41 -30.78
CA PRO A 214 -0.53 -18.17 -30.66
C PRO A 214 -0.44 -17.65 -29.20
N PRO A 215 0.51 -16.76 -28.89
CA PRO A 215 0.62 -16.16 -27.55
C PRO A 215 -0.63 -15.37 -27.17
N PRO A 216 -0.99 -15.33 -25.87
CA PRO A 216 -2.16 -14.60 -25.40
C PRO A 216 -1.99 -13.09 -25.58
N PRO A 217 -3.11 -12.34 -25.67
CA PRO A 217 -3.08 -10.88 -25.58
C PRO A 217 -2.29 -10.40 -24.36
N GLY A 218 -1.56 -9.30 -24.50
CA GLY A 218 -0.72 -8.73 -23.43
C GLY A 218 0.69 -9.33 -23.32
N TYR A 219 0.97 -10.50 -23.92
CA TYR A 219 2.33 -11.05 -23.89
C TYR A 219 3.36 -10.19 -24.64
N GLY A 220 2.95 -9.53 -25.73
CA GLY A 220 3.81 -8.56 -26.43
C GLY A 220 4.22 -7.38 -25.53
N GLU A 221 3.29 -6.85 -24.72
CA GLU A 221 3.57 -5.79 -23.75
C GLU A 221 4.51 -6.27 -22.64
N TRP A 222 4.32 -7.49 -22.15
CA TRP A 222 5.23 -8.11 -21.20
C TRP A 222 6.68 -8.14 -21.73
N LEU A 223 6.89 -8.64 -22.94
CA LEU A 223 8.21 -8.68 -23.58
C LEU A 223 8.82 -7.28 -23.76
N ARG A 224 8.00 -6.29 -24.16
CA ARG A 224 8.44 -4.90 -24.28
C ARG A 224 8.97 -4.36 -22.96
N ASN A 225 8.27 -4.65 -21.85
CA ASN A 225 8.64 -4.16 -20.53
C ASN A 225 9.92 -4.82 -19.98
N GLN A 226 10.21 -6.08 -20.34
CA GLN A 226 11.46 -6.76 -19.95
C GLN A 226 12.74 -6.17 -20.57
N ARG A 227 12.64 -5.58 -21.77
CA ARG A 227 13.81 -5.18 -22.58
C ARG A 227 14.24 -3.73 -22.40
N GLN A 228 13.60 -2.98 -21.51
CA GLN A 228 13.78 -1.54 -21.42
C GLN A 228 14.02 -1.07 -19.99
N ARG A 229 15.15 -0.39 -19.78
CA ARG A 229 15.41 0.37 -18.55
C ARG A 229 14.64 1.70 -18.47
N ASN A 230 14.05 2.15 -19.58
CA ASN A 230 13.32 3.41 -19.65
C ASN A 230 12.01 3.26 -20.44
N ARG A 231 11.14 4.26 -20.40
CA ARG A 231 9.79 4.20 -21.00
C ARG A 231 9.78 4.45 -22.53
N ALA A 232 10.93 4.41 -23.21
CA ALA A 232 11.02 4.82 -24.62
C ALA A 232 10.20 3.91 -25.55
N ALA A 233 10.27 2.58 -25.38
CA ALA A 233 9.46 1.66 -26.17
C ALA A 233 7.97 1.82 -25.90
N ALA A 234 7.56 2.06 -24.64
CA ALA A 234 6.16 2.30 -24.30
C ALA A 234 5.59 3.52 -25.04
N TRP A 235 6.36 4.62 -25.10
CA TRP A 235 5.99 5.79 -25.89
C TRP A 235 5.94 5.53 -27.40
N LEU A 236 6.85 4.70 -27.95
CA LEU A 236 6.83 4.32 -29.37
C LEU A 236 5.62 3.43 -29.71
N SER A 237 5.28 2.47 -28.84
CA SER A 237 4.08 1.63 -29.01
C SER A 237 2.82 2.47 -28.96
N LEU A 238 2.71 3.39 -27.99
CA LEU A 238 1.59 4.33 -27.89
C LEU A 238 1.49 5.20 -29.15
N LEU A 239 2.60 5.79 -29.62
CA LEU A 239 2.61 6.62 -30.82
C LEU A 239 2.14 5.86 -32.07
N LYS A 240 2.52 4.59 -32.19
CA LYS A 240 2.08 3.74 -33.32
C LYS A 240 0.61 3.33 -33.22
N ALA A 241 0.12 3.03 -32.01
CA ALA A 241 -1.27 2.66 -31.76
C ALA A 241 -2.23 3.85 -31.88
N SER A 242 -1.77 5.07 -31.61
CA SER A 242 -2.57 6.29 -31.72
C SER A 242 -2.99 6.62 -33.16
N ALA A 243 -4.20 7.17 -33.28
CA ALA A 243 -4.70 7.78 -34.51
C ALA A 243 -3.75 8.88 -35.00
N TRP A 244 -3.70 9.12 -36.32
CA TRP A 244 -2.79 10.09 -36.92
C TRP A 244 -2.93 11.51 -36.36
N SER A 245 -4.14 11.91 -35.95
CA SER A 245 -4.44 13.20 -35.32
C SER A 245 -3.84 13.36 -33.92
N GLU A 246 -3.66 12.26 -33.18
CA GLU A 246 -3.18 12.28 -31.79
C GLU A 246 -1.66 12.18 -31.69
N ARG A 247 -1.01 11.66 -32.73
CA ARG A 247 0.45 11.44 -32.77
C ARG A 247 1.29 12.68 -32.42
N PRO A 248 0.98 13.90 -32.91
CA PRO A 248 1.74 15.09 -32.53
C PRO A 248 1.68 15.38 -31.02
N VAL A 249 0.53 15.15 -30.39
CA VAL A 249 0.32 15.36 -28.95
C VAL A 249 1.10 14.34 -28.13
N VAL A 250 1.04 13.06 -28.53
CA VAL A 250 1.79 11.97 -27.90
C VAL A 250 3.30 12.22 -28.02
N LEU A 251 3.79 12.58 -29.21
CA LEU A 251 5.20 12.87 -29.45
C LEU A 251 5.68 14.09 -28.64
N LYS A 252 4.88 15.16 -28.60
CA LYS A 252 5.19 16.35 -27.79
C LYS A 252 5.33 15.99 -26.31
N ARG A 253 4.41 15.18 -25.77
CA ARG A 253 4.44 14.74 -24.36
C ARG A 253 5.61 13.79 -24.06
N ALA A 254 5.99 12.94 -25.02
CA ALA A 254 7.14 12.04 -24.89
C ALA A 254 8.48 12.81 -24.82
N LEU A 255 8.66 13.81 -25.69
CA LEU A 255 9.90 14.60 -25.82
C LEU A 255 9.98 15.77 -24.83
N PHE A 256 8.84 16.39 -24.53
CA PHE A 256 8.73 17.59 -23.69
C PHE A 256 7.65 17.41 -22.60
N PRO A 257 7.96 16.66 -21.53
CA PRO A 257 7.04 16.48 -20.42
C PRO A 257 6.74 17.80 -19.73
N ALA A 258 5.56 17.89 -19.10
CA ALA A 258 5.22 19.06 -18.30
C ALA A 258 6.21 19.23 -17.14
N ARG A 259 6.38 20.46 -16.65
CA ARG A 259 7.27 20.74 -15.51
C ARG A 259 6.86 19.95 -14.27
N HIS A 260 5.55 19.83 -14.04
CA HIS A 260 4.98 19.03 -12.97
C HIS A 260 5.39 17.55 -13.07
N ASP A 261 5.24 16.92 -14.24
CA ASP A 261 5.68 15.52 -14.48
C ASP A 261 7.17 15.33 -14.19
N LEU A 262 8.01 16.30 -14.58
CA LEU A 262 9.46 16.24 -14.33
C LEU A 262 9.80 16.33 -12.85
N TYR A 263 9.04 17.08 -12.06
CA TYR A 263 9.26 17.17 -10.62
C TYR A 263 8.80 15.93 -9.87
N LEU A 264 7.78 15.24 -10.37
CA LEU A 264 7.34 13.95 -9.84
C LEU A 264 8.36 12.85 -10.14
N ASP A 265 8.85 12.75 -11.38
CA ASP A 265 9.82 11.72 -11.77
C ASP A 265 11.25 12.04 -11.26
N HIS A 266 11.60 13.32 -11.13
CA HIS A 266 12.93 13.81 -10.76
C HIS A 266 12.85 15.00 -9.79
N PRO A 267 12.76 14.75 -8.46
CA PRO A 267 12.63 15.81 -7.45
C PRO A 267 13.77 16.83 -7.49
N ALA A 268 14.98 16.41 -7.86
CA ALA A 268 16.16 17.27 -8.03
C ALA A 268 15.97 18.39 -9.06
N GLY A 269 14.99 18.27 -9.98
CA GLY A 269 14.63 19.33 -10.92
C GLY A 269 14.06 20.59 -10.27
N ARG A 270 13.60 20.50 -9.01
CA ARG A 270 13.06 21.64 -8.24
C ARG A 270 14.13 22.68 -7.85
N ALA A 271 15.42 22.35 -7.96
CA ALA A 271 16.54 23.22 -7.57
C ALA A 271 16.82 24.41 -8.54
N GLY A 272 15.93 24.70 -9.49
CA GLY A 272 16.01 25.87 -10.37
C GLY A 272 16.09 25.58 -11.88
N ALA A 273 16.03 26.62 -12.71
CA ALA A 273 15.91 26.50 -14.17
C ALA A 273 17.07 25.71 -14.85
N ARG A 274 18.30 25.84 -14.34
CA ARG A 274 19.47 25.11 -14.84
C ARG A 274 19.38 23.60 -14.53
N ALA A 275 18.89 23.22 -13.35
CA ALA A 275 18.66 21.83 -12.98
C ALA A 275 17.58 21.20 -13.88
N LEU A 276 16.50 21.93 -14.17
CA LEU A 276 15.45 21.50 -15.09
C LEU A 276 15.97 21.26 -16.52
N LEU A 277 16.77 22.19 -17.06
CA LEU A 277 17.39 22.02 -18.38
C LEU A 277 18.33 20.81 -18.42
N ARG A 278 19.12 20.60 -17.37
CA ARG A 278 19.99 19.43 -17.24
C ARG A 278 19.20 18.12 -17.24
N VAL A 279 18.12 18.04 -16.47
CA VAL A 279 17.22 16.86 -16.44
C VAL A 279 16.63 16.59 -17.82
N ARG A 280 16.17 17.63 -18.54
CA ARG A 280 15.67 17.50 -19.91
C ARG A 280 16.73 16.98 -20.89
N ALA A 281 17.94 17.54 -20.84
CA ALA A 281 19.05 17.09 -21.69
C ALA A 281 19.43 15.63 -21.42
N LEU A 282 19.56 15.25 -20.15
CA LEU A 282 19.87 13.87 -19.75
C LEU A 282 18.79 12.89 -20.23
N ARG A 283 17.51 13.27 -20.13
CA ARG A 283 16.40 12.45 -20.63
C ARG A 283 16.44 12.28 -22.15
N LEU A 284 16.71 13.34 -22.90
CA LEU A 284 16.83 13.26 -24.37
C LEU A 284 18.00 12.38 -24.78
N VAL A 285 19.15 12.50 -24.11
CA VAL A 285 20.31 11.63 -24.33
C VAL A 285 19.98 10.17 -23.98
N ALA A 286 19.31 9.92 -22.86
CA ALA A 286 18.89 8.58 -22.46
C ALA A 286 17.87 7.97 -23.45
N ALA A 287 16.93 8.77 -23.95
CA ALA A 287 15.96 8.36 -24.96
C ALA A 287 16.64 8.04 -26.31
N ALA A 288 17.56 8.90 -26.77
CA ALA A 288 18.33 8.68 -28.00
C ALA A 288 19.18 7.40 -27.92
N ARG A 289 19.86 7.17 -26.78
CA ARG A 289 20.64 5.96 -26.53
C ARG A 289 19.78 4.69 -26.49
N ALA A 290 18.58 4.77 -25.95
CA ALA A 290 17.67 3.63 -25.87
C ALA A 290 16.84 3.39 -27.14
N PHE A 291 16.87 4.32 -28.10
CA PHE A 291 16.01 4.28 -29.29
C PHE A 291 16.19 3.00 -30.13
N PRO A 292 17.42 2.52 -30.45
CA PRO A 292 17.59 1.30 -31.25
C PRO A 292 16.96 0.07 -30.57
N THR A 293 17.22 -0.10 -29.28
CA THR A 293 16.63 -1.18 -28.47
C THR A 293 15.11 -1.03 -28.34
N ALA A 294 14.61 0.22 -28.26
CA ALA A 294 13.17 0.49 -28.21
C ALA A 294 12.46 0.10 -29.52
N VAL A 295 13.04 0.45 -30.67
CA VAL A 295 12.49 0.04 -31.98
C VAL A 295 12.47 -1.48 -32.13
N GLN A 296 13.51 -2.18 -31.68
CA GLN A 296 13.54 -3.63 -31.69
C GLN A 296 12.46 -4.23 -30.79
N ALA A 297 12.32 -3.74 -29.55
CA ALA A 297 11.30 -4.20 -28.61
C ALA A 297 9.87 -4.04 -29.16
N VAL A 298 9.55 -2.89 -29.77
CA VAL A 298 8.23 -2.67 -30.40
C VAL A 298 8.01 -3.58 -31.61
N ARG A 299 9.06 -3.84 -32.42
CA ARG A 299 8.93 -4.75 -33.57
C ARG A 299 8.62 -6.19 -33.12
N GLU A 300 9.20 -6.64 -32.02
CA GLU A 300 8.95 -7.97 -31.47
C GLU A 300 7.59 -8.08 -30.80
N GLU A 301 7.20 -7.06 -30.01
CA GLU A 301 5.84 -6.93 -29.48
C GLU A 301 4.80 -7.13 -30.60
N TRP A 302 4.99 -6.46 -31.74
CA TRP A 302 4.06 -6.52 -32.87
C TRP A 302 4.09 -7.83 -33.65
N ARG A 303 5.24 -8.52 -33.68
CA ARG A 303 5.32 -9.87 -34.28
C ARG A 303 4.48 -10.87 -33.51
N VAL A 304 4.37 -10.67 -32.20
CA VAL A 304 3.72 -11.58 -31.25
C VAL A 304 2.27 -11.16 -30.96
N SER A 305 1.99 -9.87 -31.01
CA SER A 305 0.67 -9.28 -30.79
C SER A 305 0.46 -8.14 -31.81
N PRO A 306 0.05 -8.45 -33.06
CA PRO A 306 -0.26 -7.40 -34.03
C PRO A 306 -1.43 -6.54 -33.52
N PRO A 307 -1.42 -5.22 -33.74
CA PRO A 307 -2.49 -4.35 -33.29
C PRO A 307 -3.82 -4.78 -33.91
N HIS A 308 -4.85 -4.89 -33.08
CA HIS A 308 -6.21 -5.05 -33.56
C HIS A 308 -6.61 -3.74 -34.28
N PRO A 309 -7.20 -3.79 -35.50
CA PRO A 309 -7.71 -2.59 -36.14
C PRO A 309 -8.72 -1.92 -35.21
N ALA A 310 -8.53 -0.61 -35.00
CA ALA A 310 -9.22 0.20 -34.01
C ALA A 310 -10.72 -0.17 -33.85
N GLY A 311 -11.06 -0.71 -32.69
CA GLY A 311 -12.41 -1.15 -32.36
C GLY A 311 -12.45 -1.66 -30.91
N GLY A 312 -12.09 -0.80 -29.97
CA GLY A 312 -12.10 -1.13 -28.54
C GLY A 312 -11.12 -0.26 -27.80
N ASP A 313 -11.62 0.80 -27.20
CA ASP A 313 -10.90 1.66 -26.26
C ASP A 313 -10.38 0.80 -25.09
N PRO A 314 -9.06 0.56 -24.96
CA PRO A 314 -8.55 -0.18 -23.82
C PRO A 314 -8.46 0.79 -22.65
N GLY A 315 -9.54 0.85 -21.87
CA GLY A 315 -9.48 1.33 -20.49
C GLY A 315 -9.14 2.81 -20.32
N ALA A 316 -9.61 3.70 -21.19
CA ALA A 316 -9.78 5.10 -20.81
C ALA A 316 -10.91 5.23 -19.77
N ARG A 317 -10.70 4.67 -18.56
CA ARG A 317 -11.34 5.24 -17.38
C ARG A 317 -10.74 6.63 -17.26
N THR A 318 -11.52 7.59 -17.74
CA THR A 318 -11.31 9.00 -17.46
C THR A 318 -11.46 9.12 -15.95
N LEU A 319 -10.34 9.00 -15.22
CA LEU A 319 -10.22 9.67 -13.94
C LEU A 319 -10.39 11.13 -14.28
N THR A 320 -11.63 11.61 -14.17
CA THR A 320 -11.94 13.04 -14.12
C THR A 320 -11.21 13.58 -12.90
N ALA A 321 -9.95 13.95 -13.11
CA ALA A 321 -9.34 15.00 -12.31
C ALA A 321 -10.24 16.21 -12.51
N GLN A 322 -11.12 16.47 -11.55
CA GLN A 322 -11.73 17.79 -11.39
C GLN A 322 -10.57 18.77 -11.22
N ALA A 323 -10.20 19.38 -12.33
CA ALA A 323 -9.37 20.54 -12.39
C ALA A 323 -10.21 21.73 -11.91
N ASP A 324 -10.42 21.83 -10.59
CA ASP A 324 -10.73 23.13 -10.00
C ASP A 324 -9.41 23.89 -9.89
N GLY A 325 -9.17 24.68 -10.94
CA GLY A 325 -8.06 25.60 -11.01
C GLY A 325 -8.18 26.65 -9.93
N THR A 326 -7.34 26.52 -8.90
CA THR A 326 -6.85 27.67 -8.13
C THR A 326 -5.33 27.69 -8.27
N PRO A 327 -4.70 28.77 -8.77
CA PRO A 327 -3.25 28.82 -8.90
C PRO A 327 -2.61 28.74 -7.51
N LEU A 328 -1.74 27.74 -7.31
CA LEU A 328 -0.79 27.72 -6.20
C LEU A 328 0.14 28.92 -6.36
N ALA A 329 -0.16 30.00 -5.64
CA ALA A 329 0.78 31.06 -5.36
C ALA A 329 1.87 30.52 -4.44
N ASP A 330 3.09 31.00 -4.67
CA ASP A 330 4.33 30.57 -4.04
C ASP A 330 4.25 30.58 -2.50
N VAL A 331 4.36 29.42 -1.88
CA VAL A 331 4.71 29.32 -0.45
C VAL A 331 6.22 29.20 -0.36
N GLU A 332 6.86 30.36 -0.49
CA GLU A 332 8.24 30.53 -0.05
C GLU A 332 8.35 30.37 1.46
N SER A 333 9.48 29.79 1.87
CA SER A 333 9.95 29.70 3.23
C SER A 333 9.81 31.00 4.00
N ASN A 334 9.27 30.96 5.21
CA ASN A 334 9.52 32.03 6.17
C ASN A 334 9.80 31.44 7.56
N ALA A 335 11.09 31.14 7.76
CA ALA A 335 11.69 31.13 9.08
C ALA A 335 12.14 32.57 9.40
N ALA A 336 11.74 33.05 10.58
CA ALA A 336 12.19 34.23 11.31
C ALA A 336 11.71 35.63 10.83
N ALA A 337 10.75 36.21 11.59
CA ALA A 337 10.98 37.42 12.41
C ALA A 337 9.73 37.86 13.20
N ARG A 338 9.78 37.58 14.51
CA ARG A 338 9.45 38.39 15.70
C ARG A 338 8.22 39.32 15.77
N SER A 339 7.57 39.17 16.94
CA SER A 339 6.99 40.17 17.86
C SER A 339 5.66 40.85 17.52
N ALA A 340 4.59 40.35 18.14
CA ALA A 340 3.62 41.14 18.89
C ALA A 340 2.78 40.22 19.81
N SER A 341 2.67 40.56 21.10
CA SER A 341 1.66 40.05 22.03
C SER A 341 0.70 41.20 22.37
N PRO A 342 -0.40 40.98 23.12
CA PRO A 342 -1.55 40.13 22.83
C PRO A 342 -2.86 40.95 22.86
N SER A 343 -3.94 40.46 22.26
CA SER A 343 -5.30 40.86 22.69
C SER A 343 -6.30 39.74 22.45
N ASP A 344 -6.78 39.19 23.57
CA ASP A 344 -8.13 38.73 23.87
C ASP A 344 -9.13 38.62 22.70
N ALA A 345 -9.54 37.37 22.43
CA ALA A 345 -10.90 37.04 22.03
C ALA A 345 -11.12 35.54 22.27
N ASP A 346 -11.68 35.24 23.44
CA ASP A 346 -12.24 33.93 23.79
C ASP A 346 -13.30 33.50 22.77
N GLY A 347 -13.14 32.28 22.27
CA GLY A 347 -14.09 31.60 21.41
C GLY A 347 -14.01 30.11 21.69
N GLU A 348 -14.62 29.69 22.79
CA GLU A 348 -14.77 28.28 23.18
C GLU A 348 -15.41 27.47 22.04
N VAL A 349 -14.62 26.55 21.47
CA VAL A 349 -15.16 25.44 20.68
C VAL A 349 -15.63 24.40 21.68
N GLU A 350 -16.95 24.28 21.84
CA GLU A 350 -17.63 23.25 22.63
C GLU A 350 -17.18 21.84 22.21
N SER A 351 -16.17 21.30 22.88
CA SER A 351 -15.82 19.89 22.81
C SER A 351 -16.83 19.11 23.66
N ARG A 352 -17.43 18.07 23.06
CA ARG A 352 -18.44 17.19 23.64
C ARG A 352 -18.00 16.61 25.00
N GLY A 353 -18.44 17.24 26.09
CA GLY A 353 -18.21 16.84 27.49
C GLY A 353 -19.05 15.65 27.97
N SER A 354 -19.11 14.55 27.21
CA SER A 354 -19.97 13.42 27.58
C SER A 354 -19.31 12.38 28.48
N ALA A 355 -18.03 12.03 28.29
CA ALA A 355 -17.36 10.96 29.05
C ALA A 355 -17.05 11.37 30.51
N THR A 356 -16.55 12.59 30.73
CA THR A 356 -16.24 13.12 32.07
C THR A 356 -17.49 13.28 32.95
N ARG A 357 -18.69 13.35 32.34
CA ARG A 357 -19.97 13.45 33.02
C ARG A 357 -20.51 12.10 33.48
N VAL A 358 -20.08 10.99 32.86
CA VAL A 358 -20.47 9.61 33.23
C VAL A 358 -19.71 9.10 34.44
N LEU A 359 -18.53 9.63 34.75
CA LEU A 359 -17.72 9.24 35.91
C LEU A 359 -17.97 10.11 37.16
N ARG A 360 -18.46 11.35 36.99
CA ARG A 360 -18.79 12.23 38.14
C ARG A 360 -20.04 11.74 38.88
N GLY A 361 -19.84 11.16 40.06
CA GLY A 361 -20.90 10.86 41.03
C GLY A 361 -21.37 9.39 41.07
N HIS A 362 -20.63 8.47 40.48
CA HIS A 362 -20.99 7.04 40.42
C HIS A 362 -20.00 6.17 41.19
N HIS A 363 -20.49 5.05 41.73
CA HIS A 363 -19.63 4.04 42.34
C HIS A 363 -18.87 3.28 41.24
N LEU A 364 -17.54 3.17 41.38
CA LEU A 364 -16.63 2.52 40.41
C LEU A 364 -17.03 1.09 40.01
N GLN A 365 -17.79 0.43 40.88
CA GLN A 365 -18.30 -0.94 40.73
C GLN A 365 -19.41 -1.06 39.68
N ASP A 366 -20.09 0.03 39.32
CA ASP A 366 -21.19 0.02 38.34
C ASP A 366 -20.75 0.46 36.93
N VAL A 367 -19.44 0.62 36.71
CA VAL A 367 -18.86 1.12 35.46
C VAL A 367 -18.07 0.00 34.78
N LEU A 368 -18.42 -0.27 33.52
CA LEU A 368 -17.74 -1.22 32.66
C LEU A 368 -16.96 -0.52 31.56
N VAL A 369 -15.73 -0.96 31.35
CA VAL A 369 -14.86 -0.56 30.26
C VAL A 369 -14.76 -1.74 29.29
N VAL A 370 -15.07 -1.50 28.01
CA VAL A 370 -15.06 -2.51 26.96
C VAL A 370 -14.20 -2.02 25.80
N ARG A 371 -13.27 -2.83 25.30
CA ARG A 371 -12.49 -2.48 24.11
C ARG A 371 -13.40 -2.43 22.87
N CYS A 372 -13.18 -1.46 21.99
CA CYS A 372 -13.90 -1.45 20.73
C CYS A 372 -13.46 -2.63 19.84
N PRO A 373 -14.40 -3.33 19.17
CA PRO A 373 -14.09 -4.55 18.41
C PRO A 373 -13.31 -4.27 17.11
N THR A 374 -13.29 -3.02 16.63
CA THR A 374 -12.60 -2.61 15.41
C THR A 374 -11.18 -2.07 15.66
N LEU A 375 -10.61 -2.38 16.83
CA LEU A 375 -9.23 -2.03 17.14
C LEU A 375 -8.27 -3.08 16.63
N VAL A 376 -7.15 -2.63 16.09
CA VAL A 376 -5.99 -3.47 15.80
C VAL A 376 -4.80 -2.94 16.59
N CYS A 377 -4.05 -3.86 17.19
CA CYS A 377 -3.02 -3.53 18.17
C CYS A 377 -1.72 -4.24 17.81
N ILE A 378 -0.63 -3.50 17.70
CA ILE A 378 0.72 -4.08 17.56
C ILE A 378 1.47 -3.80 18.84
N ASP A 379 1.82 -4.86 19.58
CA ASP A 379 2.60 -4.75 20.80
C ASP A 379 4.07 -5.02 20.51
N THR A 380 4.93 -4.06 20.82
CA THR A 380 6.38 -4.23 20.79
C THR A 380 6.93 -4.23 22.21
N ASP A 381 8.20 -4.61 22.39
CA ASP A 381 8.82 -4.65 23.72
C ASP A 381 8.71 -3.31 24.48
N GLU A 382 8.70 -2.18 23.76
CA GLU A 382 8.70 -0.83 24.34
C GLU A 382 7.35 -0.11 24.23
N ARG A 383 6.56 -0.39 23.19
CA ARG A 383 5.42 0.44 22.79
C ARG A 383 4.26 -0.40 22.29
N LEU A 384 3.05 0.02 22.64
CA LEU A 384 1.82 -0.54 22.07
C LEU A 384 1.21 0.46 21.09
N TYR A 385 1.00 0.03 19.85
CA TYR A 385 0.39 0.84 18.79
C TYR A 385 -1.05 0.38 18.59
N ILE A 386 -2.00 1.30 18.72
CA ILE A 386 -3.44 1.02 18.61
C ILE A 386 -4.01 1.82 17.44
N LEU A 387 -4.64 1.13 16.50
CA LEU A 387 -5.32 1.75 15.38
C LEU A 387 -6.82 1.39 15.41
N HIS A 388 -7.68 2.40 15.32
CA HIS A 388 -9.12 2.20 15.24
C HIS A 388 -9.57 2.13 13.78
N THR A 389 -9.70 0.91 13.25
CA THR A 389 -10.03 0.70 11.83
C THR A 389 -11.47 1.05 11.44
N GLY A 390 -12.38 1.24 12.41
CA GLY A 390 -13.79 1.62 12.18
C GLY A 390 -14.15 3.07 12.57
N ALA A 391 -13.17 3.93 12.88
CA ALA A 391 -13.42 5.30 13.35
C ALA A 391 -13.36 6.29 12.19
N LYS A 392 -13.98 7.46 12.36
CA LYS A 392 -14.01 8.53 11.36
C LYS A 392 -12.60 9.13 11.10
N PRO A 393 -12.36 9.73 9.91
CA PRO A 393 -11.06 10.02 9.29
C PRO A 393 -10.02 10.82 10.10
N GLN A 394 -10.45 11.55 11.13
CA GLN A 394 -9.65 12.62 11.76
C GLN A 394 -8.58 12.12 12.75
N ALA A 395 -8.40 10.80 12.89
CA ALA A 395 -7.56 10.18 13.92
C ALA A 395 -6.78 8.93 13.41
N LEU A 396 -6.15 9.02 12.24
CA LEU A 396 -5.43 7.89 11.62
C LEU A 396 -3.93 7.85 11.85
N VAL A 397 -3.47 8.58 12.86
CA VAL A 397 -2.19 8.28 13.49
C VAL A 397 -2.47 7.21 14.55
N PRO A 398 -1.81 6.05 14.51
CA PRO A 398 -1.94 5.05 15.57
C PRO A 398 -1.66 5.68 16.94
N LEU A 399 -2.54 5.45 17.92
CA LEU A 399 -2.27 5.86 19.29
C LEU A 399 -1.12 5.01 19.83
N VAL A 400 -0.10 5.66 20.36
CA VAL A 400 1.04 4.98 20.99
C VAL A 400 0.86 5.03 22.50
N LEU A 401 0.81 3.87 23.13
CA LEU A 401 0.86 3.72 24.58
C LEU A 401 2.23 3.22 25.01
N GLU A 402 2.80 3.88 26.01
CA GLU A 402 4.11 3.56 26.59
C GLU A 402 4.00 3.48 28.12
N ASN A 403 4.98 2.80 28.75
CA ASN A 403 5.12 2.76 30.21
C ASN A 403 3.81 2.39 30.93
N THR A 404 3.41 3.17 31.94
CA THR A 404 2.19 3.00 32.74
C THR A 404 0.93 2.89 31.89
N ALA A 405 0.83 3.63 30.78
CA ALA A 405 -0.36 3.58 29.92
C ALA A 405 -0.50 2.23 29.20
N ARG A 406 0.63 1.62 28.78
CA ARG A 406 0.66 0.28 28.20
C ARG A 406 0.29 -0.78 29.25
N THR A 407 0.82 -0.67 30.47
CA THR A 407 0.46 -1.56 31.58
C THR A 407 -1.03 -1.47 31.93
N ILE A 408 -1.58 -0.27 32.05
CA ILE A 408 -3.02 -0.09 32.32
C ILE A 408 -3.87 -0.68 31.18
N TRP A 409 -3.43 -0.53 29.93
CA TRP A 409 -4.12 -1.14 28.79
C TRP A 409 -4.08 -2.67 28.83
N SER A 410 -2.96 -3.30 29.20
CA SER A 410 -2.86 -4.76 29.27
C SER A 410 -3.73 -5.38 30.37
N LEU A 411 -4.04 -4.61 31.43
CA LEU A 411 -4.99 -5.02 32.47
C LEU A 411 -6.44 -5.10 31.99
N LEU A 412 -6.78 -4.38 30.92
CA LEU A 412 -8.11 -4.38 30.32
C LEU A 412 -8.31 -5.66 29.51
N GLU A 413 -9.14 -6.57 30.02
CA GLU A 413 -9.63 -7.72 29.26
C GLU A 413 -10.75 -7.26 28.30
N GLU A 414 -11.39 -8.17 27.55
CA GLU A 414 -12.46 -7.80 26.60
C GLU A 414 -13.54 -6.92 27.25
N ARG A 415 -13.86 -7.20 28.51
CA ARG A 415 -14.77 -6.44 29.38
C ARG A 415 -14.23 -6.47 30.80
N SER A 416 -14.10 -5.31 31.44
CA SER A 416 -13.66 -5.23 32.84
C SER A 416 -14.43 -4.13 33.58
N SER A 417 -14.72 -4.34 34.87
CA SER A 417 -15.26 -3.26 35.71
C SER A 417 -14.14 -2.28 36.08
N LEU A 418 -14.48 -1.00 36.23
CA LEU A 418 -13.50 0.02 36.61
C LEU A 418 -12.92 -0.24 38.00
N ALA A 419 -13.73 -0.76 38.93
CA ALA A 419 -13.25 -1.18 40.26
C ALA A 419 -12.19 -2.29 40.20
N GLU A 420 -12.36 -3.29 39.33
CA GLU A 420 -11.35 -4.34 39.13
C GLU A 420 -10.06 -3.80 38.52
N LEU A 421 -10.17 -2.91 37.53
CA LEU A 421 -9.02 -2.27 36.89
C LEU A 421 -8.22 -1.43 37.90
N VAL A 422 -8.92 -0.66 38.76
CA VAL A 422 -8.29 0.11 39.85
C VAL A 422 -7.57 -0.80 40.83
N ARG A 423 -8.20 -1.90 41.26
CA ARG A 423 -7.55 -2.86 42.16
C ARG A 423 -6.32 -3.50 41.52
N LYS A 424 -6.43 -4.01 40.30
CA LYS A 424 -5.31 -4.63 39.56
C LYS A 424 -4.15 -3.64 39.36
N ALA A 425 -4.45 -2.39 38.97
CA ALA A 425 -3.42 -1.37 38.80
C ALA A 425 -2.75 -0.99 40.13
N ALA A 426 -3.53 -0.84 41.20
CA ALA A 426 -3.00 -0.56 42.54
C ALA A 426 -2.05 -1.66 43.04
N ASP A 427 -2.43 -2.92 42.84
CA ASP A 427 -1.62 -4.10 43.13
C ASP A 427 -0.31 -4.08 42.31
N ASP A 428 -0.38 -3.84 40.99
CA ASP A 428 0.78 -3.82 40.08
C ASP A 428 1.77 -2.69 40.39
N PHE A 429 1.28 -1.51 40.79
CA PHE A 429 2.11 -0.35 41.10
C PHE A 429 2.51 -0.25 42.58
N GLY A 430 2.01 -1.14 43.45
CA GLY A 430 2.33 -1.16 44.88
C GLY A 430 1.81 0.07 45.64
N VAL A 431 0.63 0.55 45.30
CA VAL A 431 0.02 1.77 45.88
C VAL A 431 -1.42 1.51 46.32
N GLU A 432 -1.97 2.39 47.15
CA GLU A 432 -3.36 2.27 47.61
C GLU A 432 -4.37 2.58 46.48
N PRO A 433 -5.48 1.82 46.34
CA PRO A 433 -6.45 1.98 45.25
C PRO A 433 -7.00 3.40 45.06
N TYR A 434 -7.22 4.14 46.14
CA TYR A 434 -7.76 5.51 46.07
C TYR A 434 -6.78 6.51 45.44
N LEU A 435 -5.48 6.19 45.39
CA LEU A 435 -4.46 7.04 44.77
C LEU A 435 -4.46 6.90 43.24
N VAL A 436 -4.83 5.73 42.72
CA VAL A 436 -4.79 5.43 41.27
C VAL A 436 -6.14 5.65 40.59
N ALA A 437 -7.24 5.57 41.35
CA ALA A 437 -8.60 5.67 40.80
C ALA A 437 -8.85 6.93 39.94
N PRO A 438 -8.48 8.16 40.37
CA PRO A 438 -8.73 9.36 39.57
C PRO A 438 -7.95 9.38 38.23
N GLU A 439 -6.73 8.84 38.23
CA GLU A 439 -5.89 8.75 37.03
C GLU A 439 -6.46 7.72 36.04
N LEU A 440 -6.91 6.56 36.52
CA LEU A 440 -7.55 5.56 35.67
C LEU A 440 -8.88 6.05 35.10
N GLU A 441 -9.70 6.74 35.90
CA GLU A 441 -10.92 7.40 35.44
C GLU A 441 -10.63 8.38 34.29
N SER A 442 -9.66 9.26 34.48
CA SER A 442 -9.22 10.23 33.47
C SER A 442 -8.69 9.53 32.20
N PHE A 443 -7.88 8.48 32.38
CA PHE A 443 -7.33 7.67 31.29
C PHE A 443 -8.42 7.02 30.44
N PHE A 444 -9.34 6.28 31.05
CA PHE A 444 -10.41 5.61 30.30
C PHE A 444 -11.43 6.60 29.72
N ALA A 445 -11.71 7.73 30.38
CA ALA A 445 -12.53 8.80 29.79
C ALA A 445 -11.88 9.38 28.53
N ARG A 446 -10.54 9.54 28.52
CA ARG A 446 -9.81 9.95 27.32
C ARG A 446 -9.89 8.90 26.22
N LEU A 447 -9.72 7.62 26.55
CA LEU A 447 -9.83 6.53 25.58
C LEU A 447 -11.24 6.40 25.00
N ASP A 448 -12.29 6.62 25.80
CA ASP A 448 -13.69 6.66 25.37
C ASP A 448 -13.96 7.84 24.44
N GLY A 449 -13.41 9.02 24.76
CA GLY A 449 -13.44 10.19 23.87
C GLY A 449 -12.73 9.99 22.52
N LEU A 450 -11.72 9.10 22.48
CA LEU A 450 -11.03 8.67 21.26
C LEU A 450 -11.75 7.48 20.57
N GLY A 451 -12.81 6.95 21.16
CA GLY A 451 -13.56 5.80 20.65
C GLY A 451 -12.81 4.47 20.76
N LEU A 452 -11.74 4.37 21.55
CA LEU A 452 -10.94 3.14 21.69
C LEU A 452 -11.56 2.16 22.69
N VAL A 453 -12.24 2.71 23.69
CA VAL A 453 -13.05 1.92 24.62
C VAL A 453 -14.46 2.49 24.63
N ARG A 454 -15.40 1.71 25.15
CA ARG A 454 -16.74 2.18 25.49
C ARG A 454 -16.93 2.06 26.99
N ILE A 455 -17.29 3.17 27.63
CA ILE A 455 -17.71 3.19 29.02
C ILE A 455 -19.22 2.98 29.08
N THR A 456 -19.65 1.91 29.76
CA THR A 456 -21.06 1.57 29.93
C THR A 456 -21.40 1.39 31.41
N ARG A 457 -22.67 1.60 31.75
CA ARG A 457 -23.18 1.29 33.09
C ARG A 457 -23.60 -0.18 33.14
N MET A 458 -23.38 -0.84 34.29
CA MET A 458 -23.88 -2.18 34.56
C MET A 458 -25.41 -2.23 34.63
#